data_AF-A0A0D3CLD3-F1
#
_entry.id   AF-A0A0D3CLD3-F1
#
_cell.length_a   1.000
_cell.length_b   1.000
_cell.length_c   1.000
_cell.angle_alpha   90.00
_cell.angle_beta   90.00
_cell.angle_gamma   90.00
#
_symmetry.space_group_name_H-M   'P 1'
#
loop_
_entity.id
_entity.type
_entity.pdbx_description
1 polymer ?
#
loop_
_entity_poly.entity_id
_entity_poly.type
_entity_poly.pdbx_seq_one_letter_code
_entity_poly.pdbx_strand_id
1 'polypeptide(L)'
;MRFEIEEERGVSPLQILRMDANEIKKARTKWILYLPRNVYTSKTLVKLSLAGNRFVVDVPSLPCLPWLQTLVLLDVVYKDENSHVRLLADCPALSCLEVFRDMGDNVTRFIVKVPSLKSFTYSKLINIRDSGTSSLVLDSPGLRHLNLSDPFRDHGPIQNMPHLEMAYVHCKETTLDSA
;
A
#
# COMPACT_ATOMS: atom_id res chain seq x y z
N MET A 1 -18.00 19.30 -6.62
CA MET A 1 -16.70 18.59 -6.52
C MET A 1 -15.85 19.10 -7.66
N ARG A 2 -14.83 19.92 -7.36
CA ARG A 2 -13.95 20.52 -8.39
C ARG A 2 -12.55 19.99 -8.12
N PHE A 3 -12.01 19.25 -9.08
CA PHE A 3 -10.61 18.84 -9.07
C PHE A 3 -9.87 19.82 -9.95
N GLU A 4 -8.90 20.53 -9.40
CA GLU A 4 -8.04 21.41 -10.18
C GLU A 4 -6.75 20.63 -10.49
N ILE A 5 -6.47 20.53 -11.79
CA ILE A 5 -5.22 19.97 -12.29
C ILE A 5 -4.27 21.16 -12.38
N GLU A 6 -3.28 21.24 -11.49
CA GLU A 6 -2.18 22.18 -11.66
C GLU A 6 -1.00 21.46 -12.31
N GLU A 7 -0.50 22.06 -13.38
CA GLU A 7 0.65 21.58 -14.15
C GLU A 7 1.91 22.25 -13.60
N GLU A 8 2.81 21.49 -12.96
CA GLU A 8 4.11 22.04 -12.55
C GLU A 8 4.99 22.28 -13.78
N ARG A 9 5.36 23.53 -14.02
CA ARG A 9 6.21 23.92 -15.15
C ARG A 9 7.60 23.31 -15.00
N GLY A 10 7.94 22.35 -15.87
CA GLY A 10 9.32 21.92 -16.13
C GLY A 10 9.67 20.46 -15.80
N VAL A 11 8.72 19.66 -15.30
CA VAL A 11 8.87 18.21 -15.11
C VAL A 11 7.68 17.53 -15.77
N SER A 12 7.87 16.37 -16.41
CA SER A 12 6.79 15.57 -17.00
C SER A 12 5.59 15.50 -16.04
N PRO A 13 4.34 15.69 -16.51
CA PRO A 13 3.21 16.04 -15.65
C PRO A 13 2.87 14.89 -14.70
N LEU A 14 3.40 14.97 -13.47
CA LEU A 14 2.83 14.23 -12.35
C LEU A 14 1.52 14.94 -12.01
N GLN A 15 0.40 14.29 -12.32
CA GLN A 15 -0.92 14.76 -11.94
C GLN A 15 -1.06 14.67 -10.42
N ILE A 16 -0.70 15.73 -9.71
CA ILE A 16 -0.90 15.81 -8.26
C ILE A 16 -2.34 16.27 -8.03
N LEU A 17 -3.20 15.36 -7.58
CA LEU A 17 -4.54 15.71 -7.11
C LEU A 17 -4.42 16.37 -5.74
N ARG A 18 -4.48 17.71 -5.68
CA ARG A 18 -4.63 18.45 -4.41
C ARG A 18 -6.10 18.81 -4.22
N MET A 19 -6.66 18.56 -3.04
CA MET A 19 -8.02 18.97 -2.67
C MET A 19 -7.98 20.27 -1.85
N ASP A 20 -8.95 21.15 -2.08
CA ASP A 20 -9.09 22.42 -1.35
C ASP A 20 -9.29 22.18 0.16
N ALA A 21 -8.45 22.81 0.98
CA ALA A 21 -8.45 22.68 2.44
C ALA A 21 -9.73 23.23 3.13
N ASN A 22 -10.47 24.13 2.48
CA ASN A 22 -11.71 24.70 3.00
C ASN A 22 -12.92 23.76 2.83
N GLU A 23 -12.92 22.92 1.80
CA GLU A 23 -13.94 21.87 1.63
C GLU A 23 -13.74 20.72 2.64
N ILE A 24 -12.49 20.48 3.06
CA ILE A 24 -12.14 19.46 4.08
C ILE A 24 -12.76 19.78 5.45
N LYS A 25 -12.97 21.06 5.79
CA LYS A 25 -13.46 21.50 7.10
C LYS A 25 -14.98 21.45 7.24
N LYS A 26 -15.74 21.40 6.13
CA LYS A 26 -17.19 21.65 6.14
C LYS A 26 -18.07 20.42 6.33
N ALA A 27 -17.50 19.22 6.32
CA ALA A 27 -18.27 18.00 6.30
C ALA A 27 -17.99 17.10 7.50
N ARG A 28 -19.04 16.83 8.27
CA ARG A 28 -19.08 15.83 9.36
C ARG A 28 -19.12 14.39 8.85
N THR A 29 -19.13 14.16 7.54
CA THR A 29 -19.05 12.85 6.88
C THR A 29 -17.60 12.52 6.55
N LYS A 30 -17.16 11.29 6.85
CA LYS A 30 -15.87 10.74 6.42
C LYS A 30 -15.89 10.61 4.89
N TRP A 31 -15.17 11.48 4.17
CA TRP A 31 -15.12 11.42 2.70
C TRP A 31 -14.28 10.24 2.28
N ILE A 32 -14.84 9.41 1.41
CA ILE A 32 -14.12 8.36 0.71
C ILE A 32 -13.59 8.96 -0.60
N LEU A 33 -12.30 8.77 -0.84
CA LEU A 33 -11.59 9.16 -2.05
C LEU A 33 -11.31 7.92 -2.87
N TYR A 34 -11.73 7.95 -4.13
CA TYR A 34 -11.36 6.93 -5.11
C TYR A 34 -10.24 7.47 -5.98
N LEU A 35 -9.30 6.61 -6.33
CA LEU A 35 -8.36 6.97 -7.40
C LEU A 35 -9.12 7.16 -8.72
N PRO A 36 -8.84 8.25 -9.44
CA PRO A 36 -9.30 8.39 -10.80
C PRO A 36 -8.84 7.23 -11.68
N ARG A 37 -9.74 6.72 -12.53
CA ARG A 37 -9.47 5.54 -13.37
C ARG A 37 -8.26 5.72 -14.28
N ASN A 38 -7.99 6.94 -14.73
CA ASN A 38 -6.86 7.27 -15.59
C ASN A 38 -5.50 7.01 -14.92
N VAL A 39 -5.41 7.03 -13.59
CA VAL A 39 -4.18 6.67 -12.87
C VAL A 39 -3.87 5.19 -13.10
N TYR A 40 -4.85 4.30 -12.95
CA TYR A 40 -4.70 2.84 -13.16
C TYR A 40 -4.41 2.43 -14.60
N THR A 41 -4.66 3.32 -15.57
CA THR A 41 -4.38 3.10 -16.99
C THR A 41 -3.15 3.87 -17.48
N SER A 42 -2.40 4.51 -16.57
CA SER A 42 -1.25 5.32 -16.94
C SER A 42 -0.10 4.45 -17.42
N LYS A 43 0.33 4.71 -18.67
CA LYS A 43 1.48 4.02 -19.30
C LYS A 43 2.83 4.68 -19.01
N THR A 44 2.86 5.72 -18.19
CA THR A 44 4.08 6.48 -17.88
C THR A 44 4.34 6.58 -16.39
N LEU A 45 3.39 6.16 -15.54
CA LEU A 45 3.51 6.27 -14.10
C LEU A 45 4.57 5.28 -13.59
N VAL A 46 5.66 5.82 -13.03
CA VAL A 46 6.77 5.03 -12.47
C VAL A 46 6.67 4.88 -10.95
N LYS A 47 6.02 5.85 -10.27
CA LYS A 47 5.83 5.85 -8.82
C LYS A 47 4.42 6.27 -8.46
N LEU A 48 3.81 5.53 -7.55
CA LEU A 48 2.49 5.81 -6.98
C LEU A 48 2.59 5.74 -5.46
N SER A 49 2.12 6.79 -4.78
CA SER A 49 2.04 6.84 -3.32
C SER A 49 0.62 7.21 -2.92
N LEU A 50 -0.01 6.36 -2.10
CA LEU A 50 -1.35 6.55 -1.57
C LEU A 50 -1.25 6.61 -0.05
N ALA A 51 -1.78 7.67 0.54
CA ALA A 51 -1.67 7.89 1.97
C ALA A 51 -2.98 8.34 2.61
N GLY A 52 -3.44 7.60 3.61
CA GLY A 52 -4.55 7.92 4.49
C GLY A 52 -5.81 7.09 4.24
N ASN A 53 -6.53 6.80 5.33
CA ASN A 53 -7.69 5.88 5.39
C ASN A 53 -8.96 6.36 4.66
N ARG A 54 -8.83 7.44 3.90
CA ARG A 54 -9.88 7.94 3.02
C ARG A 54 -9.75 7.37 1.62
N PHE A 55 -8.57 6.93 1.21
CA PHE A 55 -8.37 6.33 -0.12
C PHE A 55 -8.88 4.89 -0.13
N VAL A 56 -9.84 4.62 -1.03
CA VAL A 56 -10.31 3.27 -1.34
C VAL A 56 -9.67 2.79 -2.63
N VAL A 57 -8.85 1.74 -2.51
CA VAL A 57 -8.25 1.02 -3.63
C VAL A 57 -9.34 0.13 -4.25
N ASP A 58 -10.06 0.69 -5.22
CA ASP A 58 -10.97 0.01 -6.14
C ASP A 58 -10.28 -0.20 -7.49
N VAL A 59 -9.70 -1.38 -7.68
CA VAL A 59 -9.02 -1.73 -8.93
C VAL A 59 -10.07 -2.17 -9.96
N PRO A 60 -10.23 -1.44 -11.09
CA PRO A 60 -11.17 -1.82 -12.13
C PRO A 60 -10.76 -3.13 -12.83
N SER A 61 -11.66 -3.72 -13.62
CA SER A 61 -11.42 -4.99 -14.32
C SER A 61 -10.39 -4.94 -15.46
N LEU A 62 -9.84 -3.76 -15.81
CA LEU A 62 -8.74 -3.62 -16.77
C LEU A 62 -7.68 -2.62 -16.27
N PRO A 63 -6.61 -3.09 -15.63
CA PRO A 63 -5.53 -2.20 -15.21
C PRO A 63 -4.26 -2.41 -16.05
N CYS A 64 -3.47 -1.35 -16.19
CA CYS A 64 -2.17 -1.42 -16.84
C CYS A 64 -1.31 -0.27 -16.31
N LEU A 65 -0.48 -0.58 -15.31
CA LEU A 65 0.59 0.26 -14.77
C LEU A 65 1.96 -0.33 -15.16
N PRO A 66 2.27 -0.42 -16.47
CA PRO A 66 3.33 -1.29 -16.97
C PRO A 66 4.73 -0.84 -16.57
N TRP A 67 4.89 0.44 -16.19
CA TRP A 67 6.16 1.03 -15.80
C TRP A 67 6.25 1.36 -14.31
N LEU A 68 5.23 1.00 -13.52
CA LEU A 68 5.24 1.32 -12.10
C LEU A 68 6.32 0.49 -11.40
N GLN A 69 7.35 1.18 -10.92
CA GLN A 69 8.50 0.58 -10.23
C GLN A 69 8.40 0.70 -8.73
N THR A 70 7.70 1.72 -8.22
CA THR A 70 7.55 1.98 -6.79
C THR A 70 6.09 2.20 -6.43
N LEU A 71 5.59 1.41 -5.48
CA LEU A 71 4.25 1.56 -4.91
C LEU A 71 4.36 1.75 -3.40
N VAL A 72 3.75 2.82 -2.89
CA VAL A 72 3.69 3.13 -1.46
C VAL A 72 2.23 3.20 -1.04
N LEU A 73 1.86 2.42 -0.02
CA LEU A 73 0.51 2.32 0.53
C LEU A 73 0.57 2.62 2.03
N LEU A 74 0.16 3.81 2.43
CA LEU A 74 0.16 4.26 3.83
C LEU A 74 -1.28 4.39 4.33
N ASP A 75 -1.69 3.56 5.28
CA ASP A 75 -3.03 3.62 5.91
C ASP A 75 -4.16 3.68 4.87
N VAL A 76 -4.14 2.85 3.82
CA VAL A 76 -5.19 2.87 2.79
C VAL A 76 -6.29 1.84 3.09
N VAL A 77 -7.48 2.10 2.55
CA VAL A 77 -8.62 1.16 2.60
C VAL A 77 -8.75 0.49 1.24
N TYR A 78 -9.22 -0.75 1.22
CA TYR A 78 -9.41 -1.56 0.02
C TYR A 78 -10.90 -1.74 -0.25
N LYS A 79 -11.32 -1.88 -1.51
CA LYS A 79 -12.73 -2.18 -1.79
C LYS A 79 -13.15 -3.56 -1.29
N ASP A 80 -12.27 -4.53 -1.41
CA ASP A 80 -12.45 -5.91 -0.96
C ASP A 80 -11.11 -6.55 -0.61
N GLU A 81 -11.15 -7.76 -0.02
CA GLU A 81 -9.98 -8.54 0.40
C GLU A 81 -8.98 -8.79 -0.74
N ASN A 82 -9.38 -8.71 -2.01
CA ASN A 82 -8.53 -9.01 -3.17
C ASN A 82 -8.15 -7.76 -3.99
N SER A 83 -8.53 -6.55 -3.57
CA SER A 83 -8.15 -5.32 -4.29
C SER A 83 -6.63 -5.14 -4.39
N HIS A 84 -5.89 -5.39 -3.30
CA HIS A 84 -4.44 -5.28 -3.29
C HIS A 84 -3.79 -6.31 -4.23
N VAL A 85 -4.32 -7.53 -4.29
CA VAL A 85 -3.81 -8.59 -5.16
C VAL A 85 -3.93 -8.18 -6.62
N ARG A 86 -5.09 -7.65 -7.02
CA ARG A 86 -5.31 -7.14 -8.39
C ARG A 86 -4.34 -5.99 -8.68
N LEU A 87 -4.24 -5.00 -7.79
CA LEU A 87 -3.33 -3.87 -7.96
C LEU A 87 -1.88 -4.33 -8.23
N LEU A 88 -1.39 -5.27 -7.43
CA LEU A 88 -0.03 -5.79 -7.55
C LEU A 88 0.17 -6.62 -8.82
N ALA A 89 -0.83 -7.40 -9.24
CA ALA A 89 -0.78 -8.20 -10.46
C ALA A 89 -0.63 -7.34 -11.73
N ASP A 90 -1.19 -6.13 -11.72
CA ASP A 90 -1.16 -5.21 -12.86
C ASP A 90 0.05 -4.26 -12.90
N CYS A 91 1.03 -4.49 -12.01
CA CYS A 91 2.28 -3.73 -11.93
C CYS A 91 3.49 -4.65 -12.24
N PRO A 92 3.68 -5.09 -13.49
CA PRO A 92 4.72 -6.08 -13.82
C PRO A 92 6.15 -5.59 -13.58
N ALA A 93 6.40 -4.28 -13.63
CA ALA A 93 7.71 -3.67 -13.37
C ALA A 93 7.97 -3.32 -11.90
N LEU A 94 7.05 -3.68 -10.98
CA LEU A 94 7.11 -3.26 -9.59
C LEU A 94 8.35 -3.84 -8.89
N SER A 95 9.26 -2.95 -8.50
CA SER A 95 10.54 -3.31 -7.90
C SER A 95 10.62 -2.96 -6.41
N CYS A 96 9.85 -1.97 -5.96
CA CYS A 96 9.79 -1.53 -4.57
C CYS A 96 8.34 -1.40 -4.11
N LEU A 97 8.02 -2.04 -2.99
CA LEU A 97 6.71 -1.97 -2.35
C LEU A 97 6.89 -1.56 -0.89
N GLU A 98 6.19 -0.51 -0.49
CA GLU A 98 6.12 -0.05 0.89
C GLU A 98 4.68 -0.06 1.37
N VAL A 99 4.42 -0.75 2.47
CA VAL A 99 3.08 -0.96 3.02
C VAL A 99 3.10 -0.64 4.50
N PHE A 100 2.36 0.37 4.88
CA PHE A 100 2.16 0.77 6.27
C PHE A 100 0.67 0.66 6.57
N ARG A 101 0.35 -0.27 7.46
CA ARG A 101 -1.01 -0.63 7.84
C ARG A 101 -1.31 -0.10 9.24
N ASP A 102 -2.47 0.51 9.41
CA ASP A 102 -2.96 1.04 10.68
C ASP A 102 -4.38 0.48 10.96
N MET A 103 -4.94 0.78 12.13
CA MET A 103 -6.24 0.30 12.62
C MET A 103 -7.44 0.63 11.71
N GLY A 104 -7.24 1.47 10.68
CA GLY A 104 -8.25 1.84 9.71
C GLY A 104 -8.32 0.95 8.47
N ASP A 105 -7.36 0.04 8.27
CA ASP A 105 -7.42 -0.88 7.14
C ASP A 105 -8.53 -1.94 7.31
N ASN A 106 -8.97 -2.50 6.21
CA ASN A 106 -10.12 -3.40 6.17
C ASN A 106 -9.81 -4.77 5.55
N VAL A 107 -8.53 -5.14 5.48
CA VAL A 107 -8.11 -6.43 4.89
C VAL A 107 -7.52 -7.32 5.95
N THR A 108 -8.03 -8.54 6.06
CA THR A 108 -7.47 -9.50 7.03
C THR A 108 -6.13 -10.04 6.57
N ARG A 109 -5.95 -10.23 5.26
CA ARG A 109 -4.72 -10.80 4.68
C ARG A 109 -4.12 -9.86 3.66
N PHE A 110 -2.82 -9.63 3.76
CA PHE A 110 -2.07 -8.92 2.74
C PHE A 110 -1.18 -9.91 1.99
N ILE A 111 -1.44 -10.07 0.69
CA ILE A 111 -0.81 -11.07 -0.17
C ILE A 111 0.07 -10.36 -1.19
N VAL A 112 1.35 -10.68 -1.19
CA VAL A 112 2.35 -10.16 -2.11
C VAL A 112 2.89 -11.31 -2.94
N LYS A 113 2.52 -11.31 -4.23
CA LYS A 113 2.99 -12.27 -5.24
C LYS A 113 3.49 -11.55 -6.48
N VAL A 114 4.67 -10.96 -6.36
CA VAL A 114 5.23 -10.07 -7.39
C VAL A 114 6.65 -10.55 -7.74
N PRO A 115 6.84 -11.27 -8.86
CA PRO A 115 8.15 -11.83 -9.21
C PRO A 115 9.25 -10.78 -9.42
N SER A 116 8.90 -9.58 -9.89
CA SER A 116 9.82 -8.48 -10.15
C SER A 116 10.23 -7.68 -8.90
N LEU A 117 9.59 -7.94 -7.76
CA LEU A 117 9.79 -7.18 -6.53
C LEU A 117 11.19 -7.44 -5.96
N LYS A 118 11.96 -6.37 -5.74
CA LYS A 118 13.34 -6.42 -5.21
C LYS A 118 13.42 -5.92 -3.77
N SER A 119 12.56 -4.99 -3.38
CA SER A 119 12.52 -4.40 -2.05
C SER A 119 11.10 -4.38 -1.50
N PHE A 120 10.93 -4.84 -0.26
CA PHE A 120 9.65 -4.85 0.41
C PHE A 120 9.77 -4.33 1.85
N THR A 121 9.02 -3.28 2.15
CA THR A 121 8.86 -2.75 3.50
C THR A 121 7.41 -2.94 3.94
N TYR A 122 7.22 -3.56 5.10
CA TYR A 122 5.91 -3.79 5.67
C TYR A 122 5.90 -3.43 7.16
N SER A 123 4.95 -2.61 7.55
CA SER A 123 4.69 -2.26 8.95
C SER A 123 3.20 -2.41 9.22
N LYS A 124 2.84 -3.01 10.35
CA LYS A 124 1.46 -2.99 10.85
C LYS A 124 1.42 -2.51 12.28
N LEU A 125 0.64 -1.46 12.57
CA LEU A 125 0.38 -1.05 13.94
C LEU A 125 -0.61 -2.05 14.58
N ILE A 126 -0.19 -2.70 15.67
CA ILE A 126 -1.00 -3.68 16.41
C ILE A 126 -1.68 -3.00 17.60
N ASN A 127 -2.96 -3.28 17.81
CA ASN A 127 -3.64 -3.00 19.08
C ASN A 127 -3.75 -4.29 19.87
N ILE A 128 -3.42 -4.26 21.17
CA ILE A 128 -3.45 -5.41 22.09
C ILE A 128 -4.87 -6.04 22.18
N ARG A 129 -5.91 -5.28 21.81
CA ARG A 129 -7.32 -5.73 21.79
C ARG A 129 -7.76 -6.36 20.48
N ASP A 130 -6.94 -6.31 19.44
CA ASP A 130 -7.26 -6.92 18.15
C ASP A 130 -6.95 -8.42 18.21
N SER A 131 -7.99 -9.24 18.40
CA SER A 131 -7.92 -10.70 18.30
C SER A 131 -7.85 -11.19 16.85
N GLY A 132 -7.83 -10.27 15.87
CA GLY A 132 -7.80 -10.60 14.46
C GLY A 132 -6.47 -11.20 14.03
N THR A 133 -6.55 -12.36 13.37
CA THR A 133 -5.41 -13.02 12.71
C THR A 133 -5.06 -12.29 11.43
N SER A 134 -4.38 -11.14 11.52
CA SER A 134 -3.94 -10.44 10.33
C SER A 134 -2.67 -11.07 9.77
N SER A 135 -2.76 -11.69 8.60
CA SER A 135 -1.65 -12.45 8.01
C SER A 135 -1.01 -11.70 6.85
N LEU A 136 0.31 -11.66 6.82
CA LEU A 136 1.09 -11.33 5.62
C LEU A 136 1.45 -12.64 4.91
N VAL A 137 1.25 -12.70 3.59
CA VAL A 137 1.73 -13.77 2.70
C VAL A 137 2.67 -13.15 1.70
N LEU A 138 3.88 -13.65 1.61
CA LEU A 138 4.92 -13.13 0.73
C LEU A 138 5.53 -14.29 -0.08
N ASP A 139 5.44 -14.18 -1.40
CA ASP A 139 5.98 -15.12 -2.39
C ASP A 139 6.48 -14.31 -3.59
N SER A 140 7.73 -13.87 -3.49
CA SER A 140 8.38 -12.97 -4.44
C SER A 140 9.82 -13.45 -4.67
N PRO A 141 10.07 -14.30 -5.69
CA PRO A 141 11.39 -14.90 -5.90
C PRO A 141 12.50 -13.89 -6.22
N GLY A 142 12.17 -12.72 -6.75
CA GLY A 142 13.11 -11.63 -7.03
C GLY A 142 13.52 -10.79 -5.82
N LEU A 143 12.97 -11.07 -4.63
CA LEU A 143 13.15 -10.22 -3.46
C LEU A 143 14.59 -10.29 -2.93
N ARG A 144 15.17 -9.10 -2.70
CA ARG A 144 16.54 -8.91 -2.21
C ARG A 144 16.59 -8.18 -0.86
N HIS A 145 15.67 -7.25 -0.63
CA HIS A 145 15.62 -6.45 0.58
C HIS A 145 14.26 -6.58 1.25
N LEU A 146 14.27 -6.92 2.54
CA LEU A 146 13.07 -7.08 3.34
C LEU A 146 13.18 -6.20 4.60
N ASN A 147 12.15 -5.42 4.90
CA ASN A 147 12.02 -4.69 6.15
C ASN A 147 10.63 -4.94 6.74
N LEU A 148 10.59 -5.59 7.90
CA LEU A 148 9.37 -5.90 8.64
C LEU A 148 9.39 -5.16 9.98
N SER A 149 8.37 -4.36 10.26
CA SER A 149 8.18 -3.69 11.55
C SER A 149 6.85 -4.12 12.18
N ASP A 150 6.90 -4.48 13.45
CA ASP A 150 5.79 -5.05 14.23
C ASP A 150 5.10 -6.28 13.59
N PRO A 151 5.86 -7.35 13.29
CA PRO A 151 5.32 -8.54 12.62
C PRO A 151 4.27 -9.40 13.39
N PHE A 152 4.03 -9.24 14.69
CA PHE A 152 3.40 -10.31 15.50
C PHE A 152 1.85 -10.22 15.51
N ARG A 153 1.07 -11.25 15.14
CA ARG A 153 0.75 -12.43 15.96
C ARG A 153 0.46 -13.70 15.15
N ASP A 154 0.20 -13.62 13.85
CA ASP A 154 -0.08 -14.77 12.98
C ASP A 154 0.29 -14.44 11.53
N HIS A 155 1.53 -14.70 11.15
CA HIS A 155 1.90 -14.62 9.74
C HIS A 155 1.41 -15.83 8.96
N GLY A 156 1.03 -15.58 7.71
CA GLY A 156 0.92 -16.66 6.74
C GLY A 156 2.33 -17.14 6.34
N PRO A 157 2.43 -18.16 5.48
CA PRO A 157 3.71 -18.60 4.97
C PRO A 157 4.43 -17.46 4.25
N ILE A 158 5.58 -17.03 4.79
CA ILE A 158 6.58 -16.25 4.08
C ILE A 158 7.51 -17.28 3.42
N GLN A 159 7.46 -17.38 2.10
CA GLN A 159 8.14 -18.44 1.35
C GLN A 159 8.75 -17.88 0.07
N ASN A 160 9.62 -18.67 -0.56
CA ASN A 160 10.14 -18.42 -1.91
C ASN A 160 10.84 -17.06 -2.09
N MET A 161 11.91 -16.83 -1.31
CA MET A 161 12.82 -15.68 -1.46
C MET A 161 14.28 -16.17 -1.59
N PRO A 162 14.62 -16.92 -2.66
CA PRO A 162 15.93 -17.58 -2.80
C PRO A 162 17.12 -16.60 -2.94
N HIS A 163 16.86 -15.32 -3.20
CA HIS A 163 17.87 -14.31 -3.50
C HIS A 163 17.92 -13.16 -2.47
N LEU A 164 17.40 -13.38 -1.27
CA LEU A 164 17.36 -12.36 -0.22
C LEU A 164 18.79 -11.98 0.24
N GLU A 165 19.14 -10.70 0.14
CA GLU A 165 20.46 -10.15 0.48
C GLU A 165 20.44 -9.50 1.88
N MET A 166 19.37 -8.78 2.22
CA MET A 166 19.23 -8.10 3.50
C MET A 166 17.81 -8.21 4.06
N ALA A 167 17.73 -8.42 5.37
CA ALA A 167 16.47 -8.44 6.11
C ALA A 167 16.59 -7.67 7.42
N TYR A 168 15.66 -6.75 7.65
CA TYR A 168 15.48 -6.05 8.92
C TYR A 168 14.15 -6.45 9.51
N VAL A 169 14.15 -6.93 10.75
CA VAL A 169 12.94 -7.31 11.47
C VAL A 169 12.95 -6.56 12.79
N HIS A 170 12.05 -5.60 12.94
CA HIS A 170 11.87 -4.82 14.14
C HIS A 170 10.60 -5.26 14.87
N CYS A 171 10.75 -5.70 16.12
CA CYS A 171 9.65 -5.93 17.04
C CYS A 171 9.64 -4.77 18.03
N LYS A 172 8.56 -3.98 18.08
CA LYS A 172 8.34 -3.16 19.26
C LYS A 172 7.78 -4.06 20.34
N GLU A 173 8.63 -4.33 21.32
CA GLU A 173 8.19 -4.86 22.59
C GLU A 173 7.20 -3.83 23.16
N THR A 174 5.92 -4.20 23.19
CA THR A 174 4.93 -3.40 23.91
C THR A 174 5.29 -3.58 25.38
N THR A 175 6.01 -2.62 25.95
CA THR A 175 6.26 -2.59 27.38
C THR A 175 4.91 -2.68 28.07
N LEU A 176 4.72 -3.78 28.80
CA LEU A 176 3.73 -3.88 29.86
C LEU A 176 4.11 -2.81 30.88
N ASP A 177 3.62 -1.59 30.69
CA ASP A 177 3.47 -0.69 31.82
C ASP A 177 2.38 -1.31 32.69
N SER A 178 2.90 -2.04 33.66
CA SER A 178 2.25 -2.57 34.85
C SER A 178 1.42 -1.53 35.58
N ALA A 179 0.28 -2.00 36.11
CA ALA A 179 -0.64 -1.41 37.10
C ALA A 179 -1.84 -0.61 36.55
#